data_AF-A0A2S8CHP7-F1
#
_entry.id   AF-A0A2S8CHP7-F1
#
_cell.length_a   1.000
_cell.length_b   1.000
_cell.length_c   1.000
_cell.angle_alpha   90.00
_cell.angle_beta   90.00
_cell.angle_gamma   90.00
#
_symmetry.space_group_name_H-M   'P 1'
#
loop_
_entity.id
_entity.type
_entity.pdbx_description
1 polymer ?
#
loop_
_entity_poly.entity_id
_entity_poly.type
_entity_poly.pdbx_seq_one_letter_code
_entity_poly.pdbx_strand_id
1 'polypeptide(L)'
;MKRFVGLILAASMLAGCAAPVDDTPAPTPTSTTTSTTPTTTTSTPKPEVDVREQVARMLMPGVVNYADAKAKLQAGVGGIFITSWADPNLLYQIEGLREEIGRPFDVSIDFEGGRVQRFSEILGAHPSPRELAATMSIEQVEAKAYEIGKSLRAYGITVDFAPVIDVDGGGLEVVGDRSFSQDPHLAGDYGAAFARGLQSAGVQAVFKHYPGHGHASGDTHLGEAITPPLSQLFQHDLIPFKEAFAQAPDAAVMVGHMVVPGLGDGITPASLNNHAYGLLRNHHQFHGTAYTDDLTGMAAISNTMSIEQAVPAALAAGADQALWSSASNIDAVIEACVQAVESGQIPRSRLPQVG
;
A
#
# COMPACT_ATOMS: atom_id res chain seq x y z
N MET A 1 34.02 42.20 -34.17
CA MET A 1 34.41 41.89 -35.57
C MET A 1 33.18 41.45 -36.35
N LYS A 2 33.05 41.81 -37.64
CA LYS A 2 31.91 41.46 -38.52
C LYS A 2 32.34 40.44 -39.59
N ARG A 3 31.44 39.54 -40.01
CA ARG A 3 31.31 38.91 -41.36
C ARG A 3 30.00 38.07 -41.35
N PHE A 4 28.95 38.46 -42.09
CA PHE A 4 28.66 38.13 -43.50
C PHE A 4 28.39 36.61 -43.71
N VAL A 5 27.14 36.15 -43.87
CA VAL A 5 26.18 36.28 -45.00
C VAL A 5 26.51 35.35 -46.18
N GLY A 6 25.56 34.50 -46.57
CA GLY A 6 25.60 33.67 -47.78
C GLY A 6 24.23 33.04 -48.08
N LEU A 7 23.58 33.50 -49.15
CA LEU A 7 22.24 33.08 -49.62
C LEU A 7 22.40 32.40 -50.98
N ILE A 8 21.77 31.24 -51.21
CA ILE A 8 21.50 30.73 -52.58
C ILE A 8 20.07 30.20 -52.67
N LEU A 9 19.39 30.64 -53.73
CA LEU A 9 18.07 30.23 -54.19
C LEU A 9 18.26 29.42 -55.49
N ALA A 10 17.48 28.36 -55.71
CA ALA A 10 17.39 27.74 -57.03
C ALA A 10 16.00 27.12 -57.25
N ALA A 11 15.34 27.52 -58.33
CA ALA A 11 14.09 26.94 -58.82
C ALA A 11 14.30 26.46 -60.26
N SER A 12 13.55 25.43 -60.68
CA SER A 12 13.49 24.98 -62.08
C SER A 12 12.07 24.48 -62.43
N MET A 13 11.57 24.96 -63.56
CA MET A 13 10.28 24.62 -64.17
C MET A 13 10.49 24.19 -65.64
N LEU A 14 9.42 23.72 -66.31
CA LEU A 14 9.27 23.46 -67.77
C LEU A 14 9.88 22.11 -68.23
N ALA A 15 9.32 21.32 -69.16
CA ALA A 15 8.08 21.29 -69.98
C ALA A 15 7.77 19.81 -70.39
N GLY A 16 6.71 19.38 -71.09
CA GLY A 16 5.50 20.00 -71.66
C GLY A 16 5.01 19.27 -72.94
N CYS A 17 3.72 19.43 -73.32
CA CYS A 17 3.06 18.94 -74.56
C CYS A 17 2.87 17.40 -74.75
N ALA A 18 1.84 16.86 -75.44
CA ALA A 18 0.48 17.34 -75.81
C ALA A 18 -0.37 16.17 -76.38
N ALA A 19 -1.71 16.20 -76.17
CA ALA A 19 -2.88 15.82 -77.03
C ALA A 19 -2.88 14.54 -77.95
N PRO A 20 -4.04 13.93 -78.33
CA PRO A 20 -5.39 14.53 -78.41
C PRO A 20 -6.57 13.70 -77.82
N VAL A 21 -7.79 14.18 -78.12
CA VAL A 21 -9.12 13.85 -77.56
C VAL A 21 -9.94 13.02 -78.56
N ASP A 22 -10.91 12.21 -78.10
CA ASP A 22 -12.20 12.08 -78.81
C ASP A 22 -13.38 11.71 -77.89
N ASP A 23 -14.61 12.02 -78.33
CA ASP A 23 -15.87 12.07 -77.56
C ASP A 23 -16.64 10.73 -77.47
N THR A 24 -17.32 10.48 -76.32
CA THR A 24 -18.70 9.93 -76.27
C THR A 24 -19.32 10.05 -74.85
N PRO A 25 -20.66 10.18 -74.69
CA PRO A 25 -21.27 10.67 -73.46
C PRO A 25 -21.68 9.59 -72.45
N ALA A 26 -21.89 10.02 -71.20
CA ALA A 26 -22.15 9.17 -70.04
C ALA A 26 -23.54 8.50 -70.00
N PRO A 27 -23.62 7.27 -69.46
CA PRO A 27 -24.82 6.73 -68.83
C PRO A 27 -24.76 6.88 -67.29
N THR A 28 -25.90 7.19 -66.67
CA THR A 28 -26.09 7.26 -65.22
C THR A 28 -25.84 5.90 -64.54
N PRO A 29 -24.99 5.81 -63.49
CA PRO A 29 -24.90 4.61 -62.66
C PRO A 29 -25.99 4.61 -61.58
N THR A 30 -26.82 3.57 -61.62
CA THR A 30 -27.85 3.25 -60.62
C THR A 30 -27.28 3.09 -59.22
N SER A 31 -27.93 3.66 -58.21
CA SER A 31 -27.60 3.45 -56.80
C SER A 31 -27.81 1.98 -56.39
N THR A 32 -26.72 1.28 -56.09
CA THR A 32 -26.76 -0.05 -55.46
C THR A 32 -26.61 0.12 -53.94
N THR A 33 -27.69 -0.13 -53.20
CA THR A 33 -27.71 0.02 -51.74
C THR A 33 -27.06 -1.18 -51.06
N THR A 34 -25.77 -1.08 -50.73
CA THR A 34 -25.08 -2.12 -49.94
C THR A 34 -25.51 -2.00 -48.47
N SER A 35 -26.31 -2.97 -47.99
CA SER A 35 -26.70 -3.04 -46.59
C SER A 35 -25.54 -3.60 -45.75
N THR A 36 -24.76 -2.73 -45.11
CA THR A 36 -23.86 -3.12 -44.02
C THR A 36 -24.57 -2.97 -42.68
N THR A 37 -25.05 -4.10 -42.14
CA THR A 37 -25.54 -4.19 -40.77
C THR A 37 -24.43 -3.80 -39.79
N PRO A 38 -24.67 -2.87 -38.83
CA PRO A 38 -23.74 -2.67 -37.74
C PRO A 38 -23.78 -3.91 -36.84
N THR A 39 -22.69 -4.66 -36.78
CA THR A 39 -22.51 -5.64 -35.71
C THR A 39 -22.24 -4.88 -34.43
N THR A 40 -23.31 -4.52 -33.72
CA THR A 40 -23.20 -4.05 -32.33
C THR A 40 -22.63 -5.20 -31.51
N THR A 41 -21.34 -5.14 -31.20
CA THR A 41 -20.74 -6.00 -30.17
C THR A 41 -21.31 -5.57 -28.83
N THR A 42 -22.47 -6.12 -28.48
CA THR A 42 -22.98 -6.10 -27.11
C THR A 42 -22.00 -6.89 -26.25
N SER A 43 -21.00 -6.19 -25.71
CA SER A 43 -20.38 -6.62 -24.47
C SER A 43 -21.51 -6.71 -23.45
N THR A 44 -21.91 -7.93 -23.08
CA THR A 44 -22.69 -8.14 -21.87
C THR A 44 -22.01 -7.37 -20.75
N PRO A 45 -22.73 -6.51 -20.01
CA PRO A 45 -22.15 -5.93 -18.80
C PRO A 45 -21.64 -7.08 -17.95
N LYS A 46 -20.35 -7.06 -17.60
CA LYS A 46 -19.87 -7.83 -16.45
C LYS A 46 -20.84 -7.47 -15.31
N PRO A 47 -21.42 -8.44 -14.58
CA PRO A 47 -22.36 -8.10 -13.49
C PRO A 47 -21.70 -7.01 -12.64
N GLU A 48 -22.45 -5.92 -12.39
CA GLU A 48 -21.92 -4.81 -11.61
C GLU A 48 -21.53 -5.39 -10.25
N VAL A 49 -20.22 -5.43 -10.02
CA VAL A 49 -19.65 -6.05 -8.83
C VAL A 49 -20.19 -5.29 -7.62
N ASP A 50 -20.61 -6.02 -6.59
CA ASP A 50 -21.14 -5.40 -5.38
C ASP A 50 -20.06 -4.50 -4.76
N VAL A 51 -20.31 -3.19 -4.77
CA VAL A 51 -19.44 -2.18 -4.16
C VAL A 51 -19.16 -2.53 -2.70
N ARG A 52 -20.13 -3.13 -1.99
CA ARG A 52 -19.98 -3.63 -0.63
C ARG A 52 -18.84 -4.65 -0.52
N GLU A 53 -18.78 -5.60 -1.44
CA GLU A 53 -17.70 -6.58 -1.47
C GLU A 53 -16.36 -5.92 -1.82
N GLN A 54 -16.34 -5.03 -2.82
CA GLN A 54 -15.10 -4.35 -3.23
C GLN A 54 -14.48 -3.54 -2.09
N VAL A 55 -15.29 -2.75 -1.35
CA VAL A 55 -14.77 -1.99 -0.20
C VAL A 55 -14.39 -2.90 0.96
N ALA A 56 -15.12 -4.00 1.21
CA ALA A 56 -14.76 -4.96 2.25
C ALA A 56 -13.36 -5.58 1.98
N ARG A 57 -13.00 -5.85 0.72
CA ARG A 57 -11.65 -6.33 0.36
C ARG A 57 -10.52 -5.33 0.68
N MET A 58 -10.82 -4.08 0.99
CA MET A 58 -9.87 -3.04 1.41
C MET A 58 -9.75 -2.91 2.94
N LEU A 59 -10.32 -3.84 3.72
CA LEU A 59 -10.38 -3.79 5.18
C LEU A 59 -9.54 -4.90 5.84
N MET A 60 -8.83 -4.52 6.91
CA MET A 60 -7.96 -5.38 7.73
C MET A 60 -8.29 -5.22 9.23
N PRO A 61 -9.48 -5.67 9.71
CA PRO A 61 -9.83 -5.61 11.12
C PRO A 61 -8.99 -6.54 12.01
N GLY A 62 -8.64 -6.05 13.19
CA GLY A 62 -8.14 -6.83 14.31
C GLY A 62 -9.17 -7.86 14.77
N VAL A 63 -8.70 -9.05 15.15
CA VAL A 63 -9.55 -10.15 15.61
C VAL A 63 -9.16 -10.63 17.01
N VAL A 64 -10.16 -11.13 17.76
CA VAL A 64 -9.95 -11.59 19.15
C VAL A 64 -10.09 -13.10 19.35
N ASN A 65 -10.77 -13.82 18.46
CA ASN A 65 -10.90 -15.29 18.48
C ASN A 65 -11.46 -15.82 17.15
N TYR A 66 -11.61 -17.14 17.04
CA TYR A 66 -12.15 -17.83 15.85
C TYR A 66 -13.50 -17.30 15.36
N ALA A 67 -14.46 -17.08 16.28
CA ALA A 67 -15.82 -16.69 15.92
C ALA A 67 -15.86 -15.25 15.37
N ASP A 68 -15.09 -14.35 15.98
CA ASP A 68 -14.92 -12.97 15.53
C ASP A 68 -14.19 -12.90 14.17
N ALA A 69 -13.09 -13.65 14.02
CA ALA A 69 -12.38 -13.77 12.76
C ALA A 69 -13.26 -14.31 11.63
N LYS A 70 -14.00 -15.39 11.88
CA LYS A 70 -14.97 -15.97 10.95
C LYS A 70 -16.05 -14.97 10.56
N ALA A 71 -16.65 -14.26 11.52
CA ALA A 71 -17.71 -13.29 11.25
C ALA A 71 -17.22 -12.16 10.33
N LYS A 72 -16.04 -11.59 10.61
CA LYS A 72 -15.41 -10.56 9.76
C LYS A 72 -15.08 -11.09 8.36
N LEU A 73 -14.52 -12.29 8.25
CA LEU A 73 -14.23 -12.92 6.96
C LEU A 73 -15.50 -13.24 6.16
N GLN A 74 -16.60 -13.63 6.81
CA GLN A 74 -17.91 -13.81 6.19
C GLN A 74 -18.54 -12.48 5.73
N ALA A 75 -18.25 -11.37 6.41
CA ALA A 75 -18.59 -10.02 5.95
C ALA A 75 -17.73 -9.53 4.76
N GLY A 76 -16.83 -10.36 4.24
CA GLY A 76 -16.11 -10.11 2.99
C GLY A 76 -14.76 -9.40 3.15
N VAL A 77 -14.21 -9.26 4.36
CA VAL A 77 -12.97 -8.47 4.55
C VAL A 77 -11.75 -9.02 3.80
N GLY A 78 -10.82 -8.15 3.42
CA GLY A 78 -9.59 -8.50 2.68
C GLY A 78 -8.67 -9.42 3.49
N GLY A 79 -8.51 -9.11 4.77
CA GLY A 79 -7.81 -9.97 5.73
C GLY A 79 -8.19 -9.69 7.17
N ILE A 80 -7.46 -10.33 8.09
CA ILE A 80 -7.60 -10.16 9.54
C ILE A 80 -6.24 -9.85 10.18
N PHE A 81 -6.25 -9.03 11.23
CA PHE A 81 -5.07 -8.70 12.03
C PHE A 81 -5.08 -9.45 13.37
N ILE A 82 -4.04 -10.23 13.63
CA ILE A 82 -3.88 -11.01 14.86
C ILE A 82 -3.35 -10.07 15.96
N THR A 83 -4.28 -9.58 16.80
CA THR A 83 -3.98 -8.61 17.86
C THR A 83 -3.24 -9.24 19.04
N SER A 84 -2.57 -8.39 19.84
CA SER A 84 -1.85 -8.79 21.07
C SER A 84 -2.72 -9.48 22.14
N TRP A 85 -4.04 -9.37 22.03
CA TRP A 85 -5.02 -9.91 22.98
C TRP A 85 -5.96 -10.94 22.33
N ALA A 86 -5.63 -11.42 21.13
CA ALA A 86 -6.34 -12.53 20.52
C ALA A 86 -6.11 -13.83 21.32
N ASP A 87 -7.09 -14.73 21.29
CA ASP A 87 -6.94 -16.10 21.80
C ASP A 87 -5.78 -16.80 21.06
N PRO A 88 -4.70 -17.23 21.75
CA PRO A 88 -3.56 -17.90 21.11
C PRO A 88 -3.96 -19.15 20.30
N ASN A 89 -5.09 -19.79 20.64
CA ASN A 89 -5.60 -20.94 19.90
C ASN A 89 -5.96 -20.61 18.45
N LEU A 90 -6.26 -19.34 18.14
CA LEU A 90 -6.58 -18.87 16.78
C LEU A 90 -5.46 -19.21 15.78
N LEU A 91 -4.19 -19.15 16.20
CA LEU A 91 -3.04 -19.48 15.34
C LEU A 91 -3.10 -20.93 14.81
N TYR A 92 -3.63 -21.85 15.61
CA TYR A 92 -3.79 -23.27 15.22
C TYR A 92 -5.07 -23.52 14.39
N GLN A 93 -5.94 -22.51 14.25
CA GLN A 93 -7.26 -22.63 13.64
C GLN A 93 -7.39 -21.86 12.31
N ILE A 94 -6.38 -21.08 11.91
CA ILE A 94 -6.39 -20.30 10.66
C ILE A 94 -6.67 -21.15 9.42
N GLU A 95 -6.16 -22.39 9.36
CA GLU A 95 -6.44 -23.26 8.20
C GLU A 95 -7.91 -23.70 8.14
N GLY A 96 -8.55 -23.96 9.30
CA GLY A 96 -9.99 -24.20 9.37
C GLY A 96 -10.80 -22.99 8.89
N LEU A 97 -10.37 -21.77 9.20
CA LEU A 97 -10.97 -20.56 8.62
C LEU A 97 -10.80 -20.51 7.10
N ARG A 98 -9.67 -20.96 6.54
CA ARG A 98 -9.47 -21.00 5.07
C ARG A 98 -10.43 -21.98 4.39
N GLU A 99 -10.58 -23.18 4.95
CA GLU A 99 -11.56 -24.17 4.47
C GLU A 99 -13.00 -23.66 4.56
N GLU A 100 -13.41 -23.09 5.70
CA GLU A 100 -14.78 -22.62 5.93
C GLU A 100 -15.16 -21.36 5.13
N ILE A 101 -14.21 -20.46 4.89
CA ILE A 101 -14.44 -19.21 4.16
C ILE A 101 -14.37 -19.41 2.64
N GLY A 102 -13.65 -20.45 2.16
CA GLY A 102 -13.68 -20.87 0.76
C GLY A 102 -13.10 -19.89 -0.26
N ARG A 103 -12.41 -18.83 0.20
CA ARG A 103 -11.76 -17.80 -0.62
C ARG A 103 -10.42 -17.37 -0.03
N PRO A 104 -9.50 -16.79 -0.81
CA PRO A 104 -8.32 -16.13 -0.27
C PRO A 104 -8.68 -14.98 0.66
N PHE A 105 -7.87 -14.86 1.73
CA PHE A 105 -7.82 -13.72 2.64
C PHE A 105 -6.44 -13.68 3.31
N ASP A 106 -6.03 -12.48 3.71
CA ASP A 106 -4.79 -12.26 4.43
C ASP A 106 -4.93 -12.46 5.94
N VAL A 107 -3.84 -12.90 6.57
CA VAL A 107 -3.69 -12.96 8.02
C VAL A 107 -2.41 -12.23 8.37
N SER A 108 -2.55 -11.13 9.11
CA SER A 108 -1.47 -10.20 9.44
C SER A 108 -1.13 -10.22 10.93
N ILE A 109 0.11 -9.85 11.28
CA ILE A 109 0.63 -9.82 12.66
C ILE A 109 1.68 -8.72 12.80
N ASP A 110 1.99 -8.31 14.03
CA ASP A 110 3.23 -7.58 14.37
C ASP A 110 4.30 -8.56 14.88
N PHE A 111 5.31 -8.86 14.06
CA PHE A 111 6.39 -9.78 14.44
C PHE A 111 7.80 -9.28 14.05
N GLU A 112 8.12 -8.06 14.47
CA GLU A 112 9.41 -7.39 14.28
C GLU A 112 10.59 -8.06 15.02
N GLY A 113 10.31 -8.76 16.13
CA GLY A 113 11.30 -9.24 17.09
C GLY A 113 11.45 -8.31 18.30
N GLY A 114 12.33 -8.68 19.24
CA GLY A 114 12.62 -7.89 20.44
C GLY A 114 11.37 -7.64 21.30
N ARG A 115 10.96 -6.37 21.43
CA ARG A 115 9.76 -5.97 22.19
C ARG A 115 8.45 -6.14 21.42
N VAL A 116 8.49 -6.34 20.10
CA VAL A 116 7.29 -6.42 19.24
C VAL A 116 7.30 -7.76 18.48
N GLN A 117 6.86 -8.80 19.18
CA GLN A 117 6.70 -10.16 18.65
C GLN A 117 5.51 -10.82 19.35
N ARG A 118 4.31 -10.71 18.75
CA ARG A 118 3.09 -11.29 19.35
C ARG A 118 3.18 -12.81 19.33
N PHE A 119 2.73 -13.47 20.39
CA PHE A 119 2.73 -14.93 20.54
C PHE A 119 4.13 -15.57 20.38
N SER A 120 5.18 -14.91 20.87
CA SER A 120 6.57 -15.43 20.80
C SER A 120 6.78 -16.76 21.55
N GLU A 121 5.90 -17.09 22.49
CA GLU A 121 5.83 -18.40 23.14
C GLU A 121 5.35 -19.54 22.22
N ILE A 122 4.71 -19.21 21.09
CA ILE A 122 4.27 -20.13 20.02
C ILE A 122 5.18 -20.03 18.79
N LEU A 123 5.47 -18.79 18.36
CA LEU A 123 6.14 -18.47 17.10
C LEU A 123 7.68 -18.41 17.22
N GLY A 124 8.20 -18.40 18.44
CA GLY A 124 9.63 -18.26 18.75
C GLY A 124 9.98 -16.86 19.27
N ALA A 125 11.03 -16.77 20.10
CA ALA A 125 11.55 -15.49 20.58
C ALA A 125 12.79 -15.08 19.78
N HIS A 126 12.80 -13.85 19.27
CA HIS A 126 13.84 -13.30 18.40
C HIS A 126 14.44 -12.00 18.97
N PRO A 127 15.73 -11.72 18.70
CA PRO A 127 16.37 -10.44 19.05
C PRO A 127 15.63 -9.23 18.47
N SER A 128 15.90 -8.03 19.00
CA SER A 128 15.37 -6.80 18.39
C SER A 128 16.08 -6.49 17.06
N PRO A 129 15.44 -5.75 16.14
CA PRO A 129 16.09 -5.28 14.90
C PRO A 129 17.46 -4.62 15.14
N ARG A 130 17.61 -3.82 16.19
CA ARG A 130 18.90 -3.24 16.59
C ARG A 130 19.94 -4.29 16.99
N GLU A 131 19.54 -5.29 17.77
CA GLU A 131 20.44 -6.37 18.19
C GLU A 131 20.86 -7.23 16.98
N LEU A 132 19.94 -7.49 16.04
CA LEU A 132 20.25 -8.15 14.77
C LEU A 132 21.31 -7.36 13.98
N ALA A 133 21.09 -6.06 13.70
CA ALA A 133 22.06 -5.23 12.97
C ALA A 133 23.41 -5.05 13.70
N ALA A 134 23.43 -5.16 15.04
CA ALA A 134 24.64 -5.07 15.83
C ALA A 134 25.44 -6.38 15.91
N THR A 135 24.84 -7.53 15.61
CA THR A 135 25.43 -8.87 15.82
C THR A 135 25.51 -9.74 14.56
N MET A 136 24.83 -9.36 13.49
CA MET A 136 24.70 -10.12 12.24
C MET A 136 24.97 -9.23 11.03
N SER A 137 25.55 -9.79 9.96
CA SER A 137 25.62 -9.12 8.66
C SER A 137 24.25 -9.05 7.98
N ILE A 138 24.12 -8.22 6.95
CA ILE A 138 22.89 -8.05 6.15
C ILE A 138 22.37 -9.40 5.63
N GLU A 139 23.27 -10.26 5.11
CA GLU A 139 22.93 -11.60 4.61
C GLU A 139 22.48 -12.56 5.72
N GLN A 140 23.05 -12.42 6.92
CA GLN A 140 22.63 -13.18 8.10
C GLN A 140 21.26 -12.71 8.60
N VAL A 141 20.94 -11.42 8.51
CA VAL A 141 19.61 -10.88 8.82
C VAL A 141 18.57 -11.34 7.81
N GLU A 142 18.89 -11.39 6.51
CA GLU A 142 18.01 -11.97 5.47
C GLU A 142 17.72 -13.45 5.74
N ALA A 143 18.76 -14.24 6.02
CA ALA A 143 18.61 -15.65 6.41
C ALA A 143 17.79 -15.80 7.70
N LYS A 144 17.95 -14.89 8.67
CA LYS A 144 17.20 -14.93 9.93
C LYS A 144 15.72 -14.57 9.74
N ALA A 145 15.42 -13.58 8.90
CA ALA A 145 14.06 -13.23 8.54
C ALA A 145 13.36 -14.33 7.73
N TYR A 146 14.10 -15.12 6.93
CA TYR A 146 13.57 -16.34 6.32
C TYR A 146 13.19 -17.42 7.34
N GLU A 147 13.97 -17.61 8.42
CA GLU A 147 13.57 -18.49 9.52
C GLU A 147 12.30 -18.00 10.23
N ILE A 148 12.21 -16.70 10.51
CA ILE A 148 11.02 -16.06 11.10
C ILE A 148 9.80 -16.26 10.21
N GLY A 149 9.90 -15.87 8.93
CA GLY A 149 8.82 -16.01 7.96
C GLY A 149 8.34 -17.45 7.81
N LYS A 150 9.24 -18.44 7.87
CA LYS A 150 8.85 -19.87 7.90
C LYS A 150 8.04 -20.25 9.13
N SER A 151 8.38 -19.70 10.31
CA SER A 151 7.60 -19.89 11.54
C SER A 151 6.20 -19.32 11.36
N LEU A 152 6.09 -18.05 10.97
CA LEU A 152 4.81 -17.36 10.72
C LEU A 152 3.94 -18.11 9.69
N ARG A 153 4.53 -18.49 8.56
CA ARG A 153 3.85 -19.17 7.45
C ARG A 153 3.34 -20.56 7.81
N ALA A 154 3.98 -21.26 8.76
CA ALA A 154 3.51 -22.54 9.29
C ALA A 154 2.21 -22.40 10.11
N TYR A 155 1.93 -21.22 10.66
CA TYR A 155 0.67 -20.87 11.33
C TYR A 155 -0.30 -20.10 10.42
N GLY A 156 -0.09 -20.12 9.10
CA GLY A 156 -1.03 -19.57 8.13
C GLY A 156 -0.99 -18.04 7.94
N ILE A 157 -0.10 -17.33 8.65
CA ILE A 157 0.14 -15.88 8.56
C ILE A 157 0.70 -15.53 7.18
N THR A 158 0.04 -14.63 6.44
CA THR A 158 0.44 -14.20 5.08
C THR A 158 1.16 -12.86 5.07
N VAL A 159 0.94 -12.01 6.08
CA VAL A 159 1.52 -10.66 6.17
C VAL A 159 2.19 -10.50 7.54
N ASP A 160 3.36 -9.90 7.57
CA ASP A 160 3.99 -9.45 8.80
C ASP A 160 4.25 -7.95 8.69
N PHE A 161 3.80 -7.17 9.67
CA PHE A 161 4.03 -5.73 9.74
C PHE A 161 5.45 -5.42 10.21
N ALA A 162 6.42 -5.99 9.50
CA ALA A 162 7.84 -5.80 9.64
C ALA A 162 8.47 -5.76 8.22
N PRO A 163 9.57 -5.02 8.02
CA PRO A 163 10.41 -4.38 9.05
C PRO A 163 10.04 -2.92 9.36
N VAL A 164 10.35 -2.50 10.58
CA VAL A 164 10.51 -1.08 10.91
C VAL A 164 11.79 -0.57 10.25
N ILE A 165 11.67 0.47 9.43
CA ILE A 165 12.81 1.16 8.78
C ILE A 165 12.88 2.65 9.13
N ASP A 166 12.16 3.06 10.17
CA ASP A 166 12.36 4.35 10.83
C ASP A 166 13.80 4.47 11.35
N VAL A 167 14.41 5.64 11.16
CA VAL A 167 15.79 5.91 11.61
C VAL A 167 15.76 6.44 13.03
N ASP A 168 16.35 5.74 13.99
CA ASP A 168 16.28 6.17 15.40
C ASP A 168 17.01 7.50 15.66
N GLY A 169 16.27 8.55 15.98
CA GLY A 169 16.82 9.85 16.41
C GLY A 169 17.36 9.88 17.84
N GLY A 170 17.32 8.78 18.58
CA GLY A 170 17.88 8.64 19.92
C GLY A 170 17.01 9.23 21.04
N GLY A 171 15.75 9.57 20.76
CA GLY A 171 14.84 10.25 21.70
C GLY A 171 13.45 9.62 21.88
N LEU A 172 13.10 8.58 21.11
CA LEU A 172 11.76 7.99 21.08
C LEU A 172 11.77 6.49 21.40
N GLU A 173 11.25 6.09 22.57
CA GLU A 173 11.13 4.68 22.94
C GLU A 173 10.18 3.88 22.03
N VAL A 174 9.19 4.55 21.45
CA VAL A 174 8.26 3.95 20.46
C VAL A 174 8.99 3.44 19.22
N VAL A 175 10.13 4.03 18.83
CA VAL A 175 11.01 3.50 17.78
C VAL A 175 12.15 2.72 18.43
N GLY A 176 13.13 3.40 19.04
CA GLY A 176 14.20 2.78 19.82
C GLY A 176 14.84 1.55 19.16
N ASP A 177 14.89 0.43 19.90
CA ASP A 177 15.47 -0.84 19.45
C ASP A 177 14.70 -1.57 18.34
N ARG A 178 13.48 -1.13 17.99
CA ARG A 178 12.75 -1.58 16.80
C ARG A 178 13.40 -1.07 15.50
N SER A 179 14.14 0.04 15.56
CA SER A 179 14.96 0.50 14.44
C SER A 179 16.27 -0.28 14.38
N PHE A 180 16.64 -0.73 13.17
CA PHE A 180 17.94 -1.35 12.90
C PHE A 180 19.13 -0.40 13.13
N SER A 181 18.97 0.92 12.89
CA SER A 181 20.10 1.85 12.89
C SER A 181 19.70 3.32 13.08
N GLN A 182 20.66 4.11 13.58
CA GLN A 182 20.62 5.58 13.54
C GLN A 182 21.19 6.15 12.22
N ASP A 183 21.83 5.30 11.41
CA ASP A 183 22.26 5.61 10.04
C ASP A 183 21.12 5.24 9.07
N PRO A 184 20.62 6.18 8.25
CA PRO A 184 19.50 5.94 7.33
C PRO A 184 19.80 4.88 6.26
N HIS A 185 21.04 4.76 5.79
CA HIS A 185 21.41 3.78 4.77
C HIS A 185 21.40 2.36 5.36
N LEU A 186 21.99 2.19 6.55
CA LEU A 186 21.96 0.91 7.26
C LEU A 186 20.54 0.49 7.65
N ALA A 187 19.67 1.44 8.02
CA ALA A 187 18.25 1.16 8.28
C ALA A 187 17.53 0.65 7.01
N GLY A 188 17.83 1.25 5.84
CA GLY A 188 17.32 0.80 4.54
C GLY A 188 17.84 -0.59 4.14
N ASP A 189 19.14 -0.83 4.22
CA ASP A 189 19.80 -2.08 3.82
C ASP A 189 19.36 -3.28 4.69
N TYR A 190 19.40 -3.14 6.02
CA TYR A 190 18.93 -4.21 6.93
C TYR A 190 17.42 -4.44 6.82
N GLY A 191 16.64 -3.36 6.65
CA GLY A 191 15.21 -3.45 6.38
C GLY A 191 14.91 -4.24 5.10
N ALA A 192 15.59 -3.92 4.00
CA ALA A 192 15.42 -4.62 2.74
C ALA A 192 15.77 -6.11 2.83
N ALA A 193 16.87 -6.44 3.52
CA ALA A 193 17.27 -7.82 3.79
C ALA A 193 16.22 -8.58 4.62
N PHE A 194 15.71 -7.97 5.69
CA PHE A 194 14.66 -8.59 6.50
C PHE A 194 13.38 -8.81 5.67
N ALA A 195 12.99 -7.84 4.84
CA ALA A 195 11.83 -7.95 3.95
C ALA A 195 11.99 -9.10 2.93
N ARG A 196 13.14 -9.20 2.25
CA ARG A 196 13.43 -10.30 1.31
C ARG A 196 13.41 -11.67 1.98
N GLY A 197 13.87 -11.77 3.22
CA GLY A 197 13.82 -13.01 4.00
C GLY A 197 12.39 -13.49 4.26
N LEU A 198 11.52 -12.59 4.76
CA LEU A 198 10.09 -12.86 4.95
C LEU A 198 9.42 -13.29 3.63
N GLN A 199 9.66 -12.53 2.55
CA GLN A 199 9.08 -12.79 1.22
C GLN A 199 9.52 -14.13 0.65
N SER A 200 10.79 -14.50 0.82
CA SER A 200 11.32 -15.81 0.42
C SER A 200 10.66 -16.98 1.17
N ALA A 201 10.09 -16.74 2.35
CA ALA A 201 9.29 -17.70 3.10
C ALA A 201 7.79 -17.67 2.74
N GLY A 202 7.35 -16.80 1.83
CA GLY A 202 5.95 -16.63 1.46
C GLY A 202 5.15 -15.76 2.44
N VAL A 203 5.81 -14.82 3.13
CA VAL A 203 5.18 -13.81 3.99
C VAL A 203 5.42 -12.43 3.40
N GLN A 204 4.35 -11.67 3.18
CA GLN A 204 4.40 -10.29 2.73
C GLN A 204 5.00 -9.41 3.83
N ALA A 205 6.20 -8.89 3.58
CA ALA A 205 6.82 -7.85 4.40
C ALA A 205 6.12 -6.50 4.17
N VAL A 206 6.08 -5.66 5.22
CA VAL A 206 5.52 -4.31 5.20
C VAL A 206 6.49 -3.32 5.87
N PHE A 207 7.07 -2.42 5.09
CA PHE A 207 7.94 -1.36 5.60
C PHE A 207 7.15 -0.33 6.41
N LYS A 208 7.61 0.03 7.62
CA LYS A 208 6.91 1.01 8.47
C LYS A 208 7.85 1.95 9.26
N HIS A 209 7.42 3.15 9.65
CA HIS A 209 6.09 3.76 9.43
C HIS A 209 6.25 4.98 8.50
N TYR A 210 5.80 4.88 7.25
CA TYR A 210 6.00 5.94 6.24
C TYR A 210 5.26 7.24 6.62
N PRO A 211 5.85 8.44 6.44
CA PRO A 211 7.15 8.76 5.81
C PRO A 211 8.34 8.86 6.79
N GLY A 212 8.26 8.28 7.98
CA GLY A 212 9.32 8.25 8.99
C GLY A 212 8.86 8.73 10.36
N HIS A 213 8.83 7.82 11.34
CA HIS A 213 8.46 8.10 12.74
C HIS A 213 9.67 8.47 13.60
N GLY A 214 10.88 8.04 13.20
CA GLY A 214 12.10 8.05 14.00
C GLY A 214 12.53 9.38 14.65
N HIS A 215 12.10 10.51 14.09
CA HIS A 215 12.38 11.87 14.59
C HIS A 215 11.11 12.65 14.99
N ALA A 216 9.96 12.01 15.11
CA ALA A 216 8.70 12.66 15.48
C ALA A 216 8.73 13.26 16.91
N SER A 217 7.79 14.16 17.20
CA SER A 217 7.73 14.86 18.49
C SER A 217 7.21 14.02 19.66
N GLY A 218 6.78 12.77 19.44
CA GLY A 218 6.13 11.93 20.44
C GLY A 218 5.60 10.61 19.88
N ASP A 219 4.82 9.90 20.68
CA ASP A 219 4.24 8.60 20.34
C ASP A 219 2.80 8.74 19.81
N THR A 220 2.57 8.26 18.58
CA THR A 220 1.25 8.27 17.91
C THR A 220 0.20 7.39 18.59
N HIS A 221 0.60 6.43 19.43
CA HIS A 221 -0.35 5.69 20.27
C HIS A 221 -0.99 6.61 21.34
N LEU A 222 -0.27 7.63 21.80
CA LEU A 222 -0.66 8.49 22.93
C LEU A 222 -1.28 9.83 22.50
N GLY A 223 -1.05 10.27 21.26
CA GLY A 223 -1.66 11.48 20.71
C GLY A 223 -1.03 11.90 19.38
N GLU A 224 -1.20 13.17 19.01
CA GLU A 224 -0.54 13.74 17.84
C GLU A 224 0.99 13.71 17.97
N ALA A 225 1.67 13.33 16.89
CA ALA A 225 3.12 13.44 16.77
C ALA A 225 3.48 14.15 15.46
N ILE A 226 4.38 15.13 15.52
CA ILE A 226 4.78 15.97 14.39
C ILE A 226 6.22 15.62 14.01
N THR A 227 6.48 15.34 12.73
CA THR A 227 7.82 15.04 12.21
C THR A 227 8.64 16.33 12.00
N PRO A 228 9.95 16.23 11.75
CA PRO A 228 10.68 17.28 11.03
C PRO A 228 9.98 17.63 9.71
N PRO A 229 10.14 18.86 9.18
CA PRO A 229 9.53 19.23 7.91
C PRO A 229 9.94 18.31 6.77
N LEU A 230 9.06 18.13 5.77
CA LEU A 230 9.27 17.21 4.64
C LEU A 230 10.64 17.38 3.95
N SER A 231 11.15 18.62 3.85
CA SER A 231 12.47 18.92 3.28
C SER A 231 13.65 18.34 4.06
N GLN A 232 13.49 18.07 5.35
CA GLN A 232 14.46 17.37 6.20
C GLN A 232 14.27 15.85 6.12
N LEU A 233 13.03 15.35 6.06
CA LEU A 233 12.77 13.91 5.86
C LEU A 233 13.44 13.39 4.57
N PHE A 234 13.40 14.16 3.48
CA PHE A 234 14.11 13.84 2.22
C PHE A 234 15.64 13.69 2.37
N GLN A 235 16.23 14.28 3.41
CA GLN A 235 17.67 14.22 3.68
C GLN A 235 18.02 13.14 4.71
N HIS A 236 17.02 12.45 5.27
CA HIS A 236 17.22 11.49 6.35
C HIS A 236 16.16 10.37 6.33
N ASP A 237 15.00 10.57 6.95
CA ASP A 237 13.98 9.53 7.21
C ASP A 237 13.36 8.89 5.95
N LEU A 238 13.40 9.55 4.78
CA LEU A 238 12.93 9.01 3.50
C LEU A 238 14.01 8.24 2.71
N ILE A 239 15.28 8.29 3.13
CA ILE A 239 16.38 7.53 2.52
C ILE A 239 16.15 6.01 2.68
N PRO A 240 15.85 5.46 3.87
CA PRO A 240 15.55 4.03 4.04
C PRO A 240 14.46 3.54 3.09
N PHE A 241 13.34 4.27 2.96
CA PHE A 241 12.24 3.90 2.09
C PHE A 241 12.66 3.86 0.61
N LYS A 242 13.39 4.87 0.14
CA LYS A 242 13.89 4.92 -1.25
C LYS A 242 14.79 3.71 -1.56
N GLU A 243 15.66 3.34 -0.64
CA GLU A 243 16.62 2.24 -0.83
C GLU A 243 15.94 0.88 -0.68
N ALA A 244 15.08 0.72 0.33
CA ALA A 244 14.36 -0.50 0.59
C ALA A 244 13.34 -0.86 -0.50
N PHE A 245 12.62 0.13 -1.08
CA PHE A 245 11.74 -0.11 -2.23
C PHE A 245 12.52 -0.54 -3.49
N ALA A 246 13.75 -0.07 -3.68
CA ALA A 246 14.59 -0.50 -4.81
C ALA A 246 15.16 -1.91 -4.61
N GLN A 247 15.37 -2.33 -3.36
CA GLN A 247 15.97 -3.60 -2.99
C GLN A 247 14.96 -4.73 -2.67
N ALA A 248 13.72 -4.40 -2.38
CA ALA A 248 12.60 -5.32 -2.13
C ALA A 248 11.30 -4.75 -2.73
N PRO A 249 11.20 -4.70 -4.08
CA PRO A 249 10.11 -3.99 -4.77
C PRO A 249 8.71 -4.59 -4.56
N ASP A 250 8.64 -5.87 -4.18
CA ASP A 250 7.39 -6.59 -3.88
C ASP A 250 6.92 -6.36 -2.42
N ALA A 251 7.62 -5.53 -1.64
CA ALA A 251 7.21 -5.22 -0.27
C ALA A 251 6.01 -4.29 -0.25
N ALA A 252 5.20 -4.39 0.80
CA ALA A 252 4.16 -3.42 1.10
C ALA A 252 4.73 -2.28 1.97
N VAL A 253 3.92 -1.25 2.22
CA VAL A 253 4.27 -0.16 3.14
C VAL A 253 3.09 0.15 4.06
N MET A 254 3.37 0.54 5.29
CA MET A 254 2.39 1.07 6.25
C MET A 254 2.64 2.56 6.43
N VAL A 255 1.58 3.37 6.25
CA VAL A 255 1.62 4.82 6.42
C VAL A 255 1.17 5.16 7.84
N GLY A 256 2.06 5.81 8.60
CA GLY A 256 1.86 6.17 10.00
C GLY A 256 0.95 7.38 10.21
N HIS A 257 0.66 7.67 11.47
CA HIS A 257 -0.24 8.77 11.88
C HIS A 257 0.47 10.08 12.22
N MET A 258 1.73 10.24 11.82
CA MET A 258 2.49 11.46 12.09
C MET A 258 2.02 12.61 11.17
N VAL A 259 1.98 13.82 11.71
CA VAL A 259 1.77 15.06 10.97
C VAL A 259 3.11 15.53 10.39
N VAL A 260 3.13 15.87 9.10
CA VAL A 260 4.37 16.19 8.38
C VAL A 260 4.35 17.65 7.87
N PRO A 261 5.08 18.58 8.51
CA PRO A 261 5.10 19.98 8.09
C PRO A 261 5.61 20.14 6.65
N GLY A 262 4.80 20.78 5.80
CA GLY A 262 5.10 20.94 4.37
C GLY A 262 4.63 19.80 3.46
N LEU A 263 3.89 18.82 3.98
CA LEU A 263 3.20 17.79 3.19
C LEU A 263 1.68 18.06 3.18
N GLY A 264 1.15 18.51 2.04
CA GLY A 264 -0.25 18.90 1.93
C GLY A 264 -0.56 20.16 2.75
N ASP A 265 -1.53 20.07 3.66
CA ASP A 265 -1.90 21.14 4.59
C ASP A 265 -0.91 21.30 5.77
N GLY A 266 -0.03 20.31 6.00
CA GLY A 266 0.92 20.29 7.10
C GLY A 266 0.29 20.05 8.48
N ILE A 267 -0.97 19.63 8.56
CA ILE A 267 -1.70 19.33 9.80
C ILE A 267 -2.44 17.97 9.78
N THR A 268 -2.78 17.44 8.61
CA THR A 268 -3.45 16.13 8.50
C THR A 268 -2.43 14.99 8.64
N PRO A 269 -2.66 14.00 9.53
CA PRO A 269 -1.83 12.79 9.68
C PRO A 269 -1.56 12.08 8.36
N ALA A 270 -0.35 11.56 8.15
CA ALA A 270 0.07 11.02 6.87
C ALA A 270 -0.87 9.91 6.32
N SER A 271 -1.38 9.03 7.18
CA SER A 271 -2.36 7.98 6.81
C SER A 271 -3.72 8.50 6.32
N LEU A 272 -4.04 9.78 6.54
CA LEU A 272 -5.27 10.45 6.10
C LEU A 272 -4.97 11.54 5.06
N ASN A 273 -3.70 11.74 4.70
CA ASN A 273 -3.24 12.85 3.86
C ASN A 273 -2.93 12.33 2.44
N ASN A 274 -3.73 12.75 1.45
CA ASN A 274 -3.54 12.32 0.07
C ASN A 274 -2.20 12.73 -0.54
N HIS A 275 -1.51 13.74 0.01
CA HIS A 275 -0.16 14.10 -0.41
C HIS A 275 0.89 13.08 0.06
N ALA A 276 0.67 12.35 1.16
CA ALA A 276 1.56 11.27 1.58
C ALA A 276 1.50 10.09 0.59
N TYR A 277 0.29 9.65 0.24
CA TYR A 277 0.08 8.66 -0.82
C TYR A 277 0.56 9.18 -2.18
N GLY A 278 0.33 10.46 -2.49
CA GLY A 278 0.85 11.12 -3.68
C GLY A 278 2.39 11.11 -3.76
N LEU A 279 3.09 11.31 -2.64
CA LEU A 279 4.54 11.21 -2.54
C LEU A 279 5.01 9.77 -2.76
N LEU A 280 4.39 8.81 -2.08
CA LEU A 280 4.65 7.39 -2.23
C LEU A 280 4.50 6.90 -3.69
N ARG A 281 3.38 7.22 -4.35
CA ARG A 281 3.09 6.77 -5.72
C ARG A 281 3.90 7.51 -6.79
N ASN A 282 4.11 8.82 -6.66
CA ASN A 282 4.69 9.62 -7.74
C ASN A 282 6.19 9.90 -7.57
N HIS A 283 6.68 10.07 -6.34
CA HIS A 283 8.10 10.33 -6.09
C HIS A 283 8.90 9.04 -5.92
N HIS A 284 8.42 8.13 -5.06
CA HIS A 284 9.09 6.83 -4.84
C HIS A 284 8.73 5.78 -5.91
N GLN A 285 7.76 6.07 -6.79
CA GLN A 285 7.25 5.12 -7.80
C GLN A 285 6.80 3.78 -7.19
N PHE A 286 6.30 3.82 -5.95
CA PHE A 286 5.91 2.63 -5.22
C PHE A 286 4.54 2.14 -5.67
N HIS A 287 4.46 0.89 -6.11
CA HIS A 287 3.25 0.29 -6.69
C HIS A 287 2.67 -0.88 -5.87
N GLY A 288 3.32 -1.28 -4.77
CA GLY A 288 2.80 -2.30 -3.83
C GLY A 288 1.64 -1.79 -2.96
N THR A 289 1.15 -2.66 -2.07
CA THR A 289 0.05 -2.33 -1.15
C THR A 289 0.46 -1.27 -0.12
N ALA A 290 -0.38 -0.24 0.06
CA ALA A 290 -0.26 0.74 1.12
C ALA A 290 -1.32 0.50 2.22
N TYR A 291 -0.86 0.06 3.39
CA TYR A 291 -1.65 -0.07 4.61
C TYR A 291 -1.71 1.26 5.37
N THR A 292 -2.76 1.48 6.16
CA THR A 292 -2.68 2.40 7.30
C THR A 292 -2.02 1.72 8.49
N ASP A 293 -1.47 2.53 9.40
CA ASP A 293 -1.31 2.13 10.81
C ASP A 293 -2.69 2.05 11.52
N ASP A 294 -2.74 1.67 12.80
CA ASP A 294 -4.00 1.34 13.51
C ASP A 294 -4.90 2.55 13.81
N LEU A 295 -5.95 2.69 12.99
CA LEU A 295 -6.96 3.76 13.05
C LEU A 295 -7.80 3.81 14.36
N THR A 296 -7.65 2.86 15.29
CA THR A 296 -8.41 2.84 16.56
C THR A 296 -7.58 2.76 17.82
N GLY A 297 -6.56 1.90 17.88
CA GLY A 297 -5.68 1.75 19.03
C GLY A 297 -4.72 2.92 19.23
N MET A 298 -4.68 3.86 18.28
CA MET A 298 -3.75 4.99 18.28
C MET A 298 -4.47 6.32 18.42
N ALA A 299 -4.20 7.01 19.52
CA ALA A 299 -4.87 8.26 19.89
C ALA A 299 -4.57 9.44 18.94
N ALA A 300 -3.56 9.33 18.05
CA ALA A 300 -3.37 10.24 16.92
C ALA A 300 -4.60 10.33 16.00
N ILE A 301 -5.37 9.24 15.87
CA ILE A 301 -6.59 9.18 15.04
C ILE A 301 -7.84 9.10 15.92
N SER A 302 -7.88 8.18 16.89
CA SER A 302 -9.12 7.86 17.62
C SER A 302 -9.59 8.94 18.60
N ASN A 303 -8.76 9.93 18.91
CA ASN A 303 -9.19 11.15 19.62
C ASN A 303 -10.06 12.09 18.76
N THR A 304 -10.02 11.98 17.43
CA THR A 304 -10.65 12.93 16.50
C THR A 304 -11.66 12.32 15.54
N MET A 305 -11.57 11.01 15.26
CA MET A 305 -12.43 10.31 14.31
C MET A 305 -12.91 8.97 14.86
N SER A 306 -14.18 8.61 14.60
CA SER A 306 -14.64 7.23 14.77
C SER A 306 -14.10 6.33 13.65
N ILE A 307 -14.14 5.00 13.83
CA ILE A 307 -13.67 4.06 12.80
C ILE A 307 -14.45 4.20 11.48
N GLU A 308 -15.76 4.47 11.56
CA GLU A 308 -16.64 4.72 10.41
C GLU A 308 -16.31 6.02 9.66
N GLN A 309 -15.57 6.95 10.28
CA GLN A 309 -15.06 8.16 9.65
C GLN A 309 -13.61 7.97 9.15
N ALA A 310 -12.77 7.34 9.97
CA ALA A 310 -11.34 7.18 9.72
C ALA A 310 -11.05 6.25 8.53
N VAL A 311 -11.78 5.13 8.42
CA VAL A 311 -11.58 4.16 7.32
C VAL A 311 -11.90 4.78 5.96
N PRO A 312 -13.09 5.38 5.71
CA PRO A 312 -13.35 6.01 4.42
C PRO A 312 -12.40 7.17 4.10
N ALA A 313 -11.97 7.93 5.12
CA ALA A 313 -10.99 9.00 4.95
C ALA A 313 -9.61 8.47 4.49
N ALA A 314 -9.12 7.39 5.09
CA ALA A 314 -7.85 6.76 4.68
C ALA A 314 -7.91 6.17 3.27
N LEU A 315 -8.99 5.47 2.93
CA LEU A 315 -9.19 4.89 1.59
C LEU A 315 -9.32 5.99 0.51
N ALA A 316 -9.96 7.11 0.84
CA ALA A 316 -10.04 8.30 -0.01
C ALA A 316 -8.69 9.03 -0.15
N ALA A 317 -7.88 9.06 0.91
CA ALA A 317 -6.53 9.63 0.87
C ALA A 317 -5.59 8.83 -0.04
N GLY A 318 -5.71 7.49 -0.04
CA GLY A 318 -4.93 6.62 -0.93
C GLY A 318 -4.44 5.31 -0.32
N ALA A 319 -4.91 4.94 0.88
CA ALA A 319 -4.70 3.61 1.43
C ALA A 319 -5.39 2.55 0.57
N ASP A 320 -4.73 1.42 0.34
CA ASP A 320 -5.34 0.26 -0.33
C ASP A 320 -5.92 -0.73 0.69
N GLN A 321 -5.40 -0.70 1.93
CA GLN A 321 -5.87 -1.50 3.06
C GLN A 321 -5.97 -0.62 4.31
N ALA A 322 -7.15 -0.52 4.90
CA ALA A 322 -7.38 0.17 6.17
C ALA A 322 -7.33 -0.81 7.33
N LEU A 323 -6.40 -0.58 8.27
CA LEU A 323 -6.16 -1.42 9.44
C LEU A 323 -6.67 -0.77 10.71
N TRP A 324 -7.24 -1.57 11.61
CA TRP A 324 -7.55 -1.17 12.97
C TRP A 324 -7.56 -2.38 13.91
N SER A 325 -7.17 -2.23 15.18
CA SER A 325 -7.10 -3.35 16.11
C SER A 325 -8.37 -3.62 16.93
N SER A 326 -9.16 -2.59 17.20
CA SER A 326 -10.25 -2.67 18.18
C SER A 326 -11.53 -3.34 17.65
N ALA A 327 -12.41 -3.75 18.57
CA ALA A 327 -13.70 -4.32 18.21
C ALA A 327 -14.63 -3.26 17.59
N SER A 328 -15.17 -3.54 16.42
CA SER A 328 -15.99 -2.62 15.62
C SER A 328 -17.22 -3.32 15.05
N ASN A 329 -18.28 -2.58 14.76
CA ASN A 329 -19.36 -3.08 13.91
C ASN A 329 -18.90 -3.10 12.45
N ILE A 330 -18.44 -4.26 11.96
CA ILE A 330 -17.86 -4.38 10.62
C ILE A 330 -18.83 -3.97 9.51
N ASP A 331 -20.13 -4.27 9.66
CA ASP A 331 -21.15 -3.89 8.68
C ASP A 331 -21.35 -2.39 8.59
N ALA A 332 -21.18 -1.65 9.69
CA ALA A 332 -21.26 -0.18 9.71
C ALA A 332 -20.03 0.48 9.07
N VAL A 333 -18.83 -0.09 9.28
CA VAL A 333 -17.59 0.37 8.63
C VAL A 333 -17.66 0.15 7.11
N ILE A 334 -18.12 -1.03 6.68
CA ILE A 334 -18.35 -1.34 5.26
C ILE A 334 -19.39 -0.37 4.67
N GLU A 335 -20.51 -0.15 5.36
CA GLU A 335 -21.57 0.76 4.92
C GLU A 335 -21.09 2.21 4.76
N ALA A 336 -20.28 2.71 5.69
CA ALA A 336 -19.66 4.04 5.58
C ALA A 336 -18.72 4.13 4.36
N CYS A 337 -18.03 3.04 4.00
CA CYS A 337 -17.21 2.98 2.78
C CYS A 337 -18.07 2.96 1.51
N VAL A 338 -19.21 2.24 1.51
CA VAL A 338 -20.16 2.27 0.38
C VAL A 338 -20.68 3.69 0.16
N GLN A 339 -21.12 4.38 1.22
CA GLN A 339 -21.59 5.77 1.13
C GLN A 339 -20.50 6.75 0.67
N ALA A 340 -19.24 6.52 1.06
CA ALA A 340 -18.10 7.28 0.56
C ALA A 340 -17.81 7.02 -0.94
N VAL A 341 -18.05 5.81 -1.45
CA VAL A 341 -18.00 5.51 -2.89
C VAL A 341 -19.16 6.18 -3.64
N GLU A 342 -20.39 6.08 -3.12
CA GLU A 342 -21.60 6.61 -3.75
C GLU A 342 -21.59 8.15 -3.83
N SER A 343 -21.08 8.82 -2.79
CA SER A 343 -20.86 10.26 -2.79
C SER A 343 -19.65 10.71 -3.62
N GLY A 344 -18.82 9.78 -4.10
CA GLY A 344 -17.61 10.06 -4.88
C GLY A 344 -16.39 10.48 -4.06
N GLN A 345 -16.45 10.43 -2.73
CA GLN A 345 -15.30 10.65 -1.85
C GLN A 345 -14.21 9.58 -2.08
N ILE A 346 -14.60 8.32 -2.27
CA ILE A 346 -13.73 7.23 -2.75
C ILE A 346 -14.03 7.03 -4.23
N PRO A 347 -13.12 7.38 -5.16
CA PRO A 347 -13.33 7.14 -6.59
C PRO A 347 -13.48 5.64 -6.88
N ARG A 348 -14.49 5.25 -7.66
CA ARG A 348 -14.70 3.84 -8.07
C ARG A 348 -13.47 3.20 -8.76
N SER A 349 -12.56 4.00 -9.32
CA SER A 349 -11.27 3.55 -9.88
C SER A 349 -10.25 3.07 -8.82
N ARG A 350 -10.48 3.33 -7.53
CA ARG A 350 -9.68 2.78 -6.41
C ARG A 350 -10.15 1.39 -5.97
N LEU A 351 -11.35 0.97 -6.37
CA LEU A 351 -11.93 -0.29 -5.90
C LEU A 351 -11.24 -1.49 -6.55
N PRO A 352 -10.87 -2.52 -5.77
CA PRO A 352 -10.28 -3.74 -6.31
C PRO A 352 -11.29 -4.50 -7.17
N GLN A 353 -10.80 -5.25 -8.16
CA GLN A 353 -11.64 -6.29 -8.77
C GLN A 353 -11.79 -7.45 -7.79
N VAL A 354 -13.02 -7.93 -7.61
CA VAL A 354 -13.29 -9.20 -6.93
C VAL A 354 -13.76 -10.23 -7.97
N GLY A 355 -13.51 -11.51 -7.69
CA GLY A 355 -13.77 -12.65 -8.57
C GLY A 355 -13.31 -13.95 -7.94
#